data_AF-A0AAX1D3L9-F1
#
_entry.id   AF-A0AAX1D3L9-F1
#
_cell.length_a   1.000
_cell.length_b   1.000
_cell.length_c   1.000
_cell.angle_alpha   90.00
_cell.angle_beta   90.00
_cell.angle_gamma   90.00
#
_symmetry.space_group_name_H-M   'P 1'
#
loop_
_entity.id
_entity.type
_entity.pdbx_description
1 polymer ?
#
loop_
_entity_poly.entity_id
_entity_poly.type
_entity_poly.pdbx_seq_one_letter_code
_entity_poly.pdbx_strand_id
1 'polypeptide(L)'
;MSRFFDHFAAHVTRWAGSPVAFGLALIAVILWGISGPAFGYSETWQLVINTGTTIVTFLMVFLIQQSQNKDSEALHLKLDELLIALEGADERLVDAERLDEDKLLALAAACTARARTQRRKRARSRRQR
;
A
#
# COMPACT_ATOMS: atom_id res chain seq x y z
N MET A 1 21.45 -1.16 -10.30
CA MET A 1 21.19 -1.20 -8.84
C MET A 1 19.70 -1.34 -8.49
N SER A 2 18.76 -0.66 -9.19
CA SER A 2 17.31 -0.73 -8.90
C SER A 2 16.74 -2.15 -8.89
N ARG A 3 17.01 -2.98 -9.92
CA ARG A 3 16.46 -4.35 -9.97
C ARG A 3 16.89 -5.26 -8.81
N PHE A 4 18.10 -5.08 -8.28
CA PHE A 4 18.57 -5.86 -7.13
C PHE A 4 17.89 -5.40 -5.84
N PHE A 5 17.75 -4.08 -5.65
CA PHE A 5 17.02 -3.51 -4.54
C PHE A 5 15.54 -3.89 -4.58
N ASP A 6 14.91 -3.87 -5.75
CA ASP A 6 13.51 -4.27 -5.95
C ASP A 6 13.29 -5.73 -5.55
N HIS A 7 14.17 -6.63 -5.99
CA HIS A 7 14.04 -8.04 -5.68
C HIS A 7 14.31 -8.32 -4.19
N PHE A 8 15.32 -7.66 -3.61
CA PHE A 8 15.61 -7.74 -2.19
C PHE A 8 14.45 -7.22 -1.34
N ALA A 9 13.93 -6.03 -1.64
CA ALA A 9 12.82 -5.42 -0.91
C ALA A 9 11.56 -6.28 -1.00
N ALA A 10 11.20 -6.75 -2.20
CA ALA A 10 10.06 -7.65 -2.37
C ALA A 10 10.23 -8.96 -1.57
N HIS A 11 11.43 -9.54 -1.57
CA HIS A 11 11.70 -10.78 -0.83
C HIS A 11 11.63 -10.57 0.68
N VAL A 12 12.25 -9.51 1.20
CA VAL A 12 12.25 -9.19 2.64
C VAL A 12 10.84 -8.81 3.11
N THR A 13 10.10 -7.97 2.39
CA THR A 13 8.74 -7.58 2.76
C THR A 13 7.80 -8.80 2.77
N ARG A 14 7.92 -9.69 1.78
CA ARG A 14 7.14 -10.93 1.71
C ARG A 14 7.49 -11.90 2.84
N TRP A 15 8.77 -12.01 3.18
CA TRP A 15 9.21 -12.86 4.28
C TRP A 15 8.78 -12.31 5.64
N ALA A 16 8.98 -11.01 5.87
CA ALA A 16 8.59 -10.30 7.08
C ALA A 16 7.06 -10.31 7.31
N GLY A 17 6.26 -10.31 6.24
CA GLY A 17 4.80 -10.46 6.32
C GLY A 17 4.30 -11.89 6.52
N SER A 18 5.18 -12.90 6.56
CA SER A 18 4.78 -14.30 6.71
C SER A 18 4.45 -14.68 8.16
N PRO A 19 3.54 -15.64 8.39
CA PRO A 19 3.24 -16.15 9.74
C PRO A 19 4.48 -16.72 10.46
N VAL A 20 5.44 -17.25 9.70
CA VAL A 20 6.70 -17.79 10.22
C VAL A 20 7.58 -16.67 10.79
N ALA A 21 7.73 -15.56 10.06
CA ALA A 21 8.50 -14.42 10.55
C ALA A 21 7.87 -13.79 11.79
N PHE A 22 6.53 -13.70 11.84
CA PHE A 22 5.82 -13.25 13.03
C PHE A 22 6.08 -14.19 14.23
N GLY A 23 6.01 -15.50 14.02
CA GLY A 23 6.32 -16.48 15.06
C GLY A 23 7.75 -16.35 15.59
N LEU A 24 8.73 -16.19 14.71
CA LEU A 24 10.13 -15.97 15.09
C LEU A 24 10.33 -14.66 15.86
N ALA A 25 9.69 -13.58 15.41
CA ALA A 25 9.73 -12.29 16.11
C ALA A 25 9.12 -12.38 17.51
N LEU A 26 7.98 -13.08 17.65
CA LEU A 26 7.33 -13.30 18.94
C LEU A 26 8.22 -14.11 19.89
N ILE A 27 8.83 -15.20 19.40
CA ILE A 27 9.77 -16.00 20.18
C ILE A 27 10.96 -15.14 20.62
N ALA A 28 11.52 -14.32 19.73
CA ALA A 28 12.63 -13.42 20.05
C ALA A 28 12.25 -12.43 21.17
N VAL A 29 11.05 -11.83 21.11
CA VAL A 29 10.54 -10.93 22.16
C VAL A 29 10.32 -11.65 23.49
N ILE A 30 9.81 -12.89 23.46
CA ILE A 30 9.61 -13.71 24.67
C ILE A 30 10.96 -14.06 25.30
N LEU A 31 11.93 -14.54 24.51
CA LEU A 31 13.28 -14.85 24.98
C LEU A 31 13.97 -13.60 25.55
N TRP A 32 13.77 -12.45 24.91
CA TRP A 32 14.23 -11.17 25.43
C TRP A 32 13.63 -10.87 26.80
N GLY A 33 12.30 -10.95 26.94
CA GLY A 33 11.60 -10.76 28.22
C GLY A 33 12.13 -11.68 29.33
N ILE A 34 12.35 -12.96 29.02
CA ILE A 34 12.89 -13.96 29.95
C ILE A 34 14.34 -13.65 30.35
N SER A 35 15.13 -13.00 29.49
CA SER A 35 16.47 -12.54 29.86
C SER A 35 16.47 -11.36 30.84
N GLY A 36 15.37 -10.61 30.94
CA GLY A 36 15.25 -9.40 31.77
C GLY A 36 15.66 -9.57 33.24
N PRO A 37 15.20 -10.61 33.96
CA PRO A 37 15.61 -10.88 35.34
C PRO A 37 17.13 -11.07 35.53
N ALA A 38 17.82 -11.67 34.56
CA ALA A 38 19.27 -11.86 34.61
C ALA A 38 20.04 -10.52 34.50
N PHE A 39 19.45 -9.53 33.84
CA PHE A 39 20.00 -8.18 33.68
C PHE A 39 19.36 -7.14 34.63
N GLY A 40 18.56 -7.59 35.60
CA GLY A 40 17.87 -6.72 36.56
C GLY A 40 16.95 -5.68 35.91
N TYR A 41 16.42 -5.97 34.72
CA TYR A 41 15.63 -5.01 33.91
C TYR A 41 16.32 -3.65 33.72
N SER A 42 17.65 -3.65 33.55
CA SER A 42 18.46 -2.45 33.40
C SER A 42 18.04 -1.54 32.23
N GLU A 43 18.41 -0.26 32.32
CA GLU A 43 18.24 0.71 31.24
C GLU A 43 18.88 0.25 29.93
N THR A 44 20.08 -0.37 29.98
CA THR A 44 20.74 -0.91 28.79
C THR A 44 19.95 -2.06 28.17
N TRP A 45 19.36 -2.93 29.01
CA TRP A 45 18.47 -3.98 28.54
C TRP A 45 17.20 -3.40 27.89
N GLN A 46 16.61 -2.32 28.39
CA GLN A 46 15.46 -1.71 27.70
C GLN A 46 15.87 -0.99 26.41
N LEU A 47 17.02 -0.31 26.43
CA LEU A 47 17.56 0.45 25.30
C LEU A 47 17.78 -0.45 24.07
N VAL A 48 18.36 -1.64 24.25
CA VAL A 48 18.69 -2.52 23.12
C VAL A 48 17.46 -2.90 22.30
N ILE A 49 16.35 -3.30 22.94
CA ILE A 49 15.14 -3.67 22.20
C ILE A 49 14.45 -2.45 21.59
N ASN A 50 14.43 -1.32 22.30
CA ASN A 50 13.79 -0.10 21.82
C ASN A 50 14.54 0.47 20.61
N THR A 51 15.86 0.63 20.71
CA THR A 51 16.72 1.11 19.63
C THR A 51 16.73 0.14 18.46
N GLY A 52 16.85 -1.17 18.72
CA GLY A 52 16.84 -2.19 17.66
C GLY A 52 15.53 -2.21 16.87
N THR A 53 14.40 -2.22 17.57
CA THR A 53 13.08 -2.22 16.93
C THR A 53 12.83 -0.93 16.16
N THR A 54 13.29 0.21 16.68
CA THR A 54 13.18 1.51 15.98
C THR A 54 13.94 1.50 14.66
N ILE A 55 15.19 1.01 14.64
CA ILE A 55 16.00 0.90 13.41
C ILE A 55 15.32 -0.04 12.41
N VAL A 56 14.86 -1.22 12.87
CA VAL A 56 14.17 -2.19 12.01
C VAL A 56 12.90 -1.59 11.43
N THR A 57 12.10 -0.89 12.25
CA THR A 57 10.86 -0.23 11.81
C THR A 57 11.15 0.87 10.78
N PHE A 58 12.18 1.68 11.02
CA PHE A 58 12.59 2.72 10.07
C PHE A 58 12.97 2.12 8.72
N LEU A 59 13.78 1.06 8.70
CA LEU A 59 14.11 0.34 7.47
C LEU A 59 12.88 -0.28 6.82
N MET A 60 11.99 -0.86 7.61
CA MET A 60 10.76 -1.50 7.14
C MET A 60 9.84 -0.51 6.41
N VAL A 61 9.75 0.75 6.85
CA VAL A 61 8.97 1.78 6.14
C VAL A 61 9.43 1.91 4.69
N PHE A 62 10.73 1.98 4.44
CA PHE A 62 11.25 2.08 3.06
C PHE A 62 11.02 0.80 2.26
N LEU A 63 11.17 -0.38 2.87
CA LEU A 63 10.92 -1.66 2.20
C LEU A 63 9.44 -1.83 1.81
N ILE A 64 8.54 -1.45 2.72
CA ILE A 64 7.10 -1.42 2.47
C ILE A 64 6.79 -0.41 1.37
N GLN A 65 7.30 0.82 1.45
CA GLN A 65 7.07 1.86 0.44
C GLN A 65 7.54 1.40 -0.94
N GLN A 66 8.70 0.75 -1.06
CA GLN A 66 9.19 0.23 -2.34
C GLN A 66 8.27 -0.84 -2.90
N SER A 67 7.85 -1.80 -2.07
CA SER A 67 6.93 -2.87 -2.49
C SER A 67 5.57 -2.30 -2.90
N GLN A 68 5.01 -1.42 -2.08
CA GLN A 68 3.71 -0.79 -2.31
C GLN A 68 3.72 0.11 -3.54
N ASN A 69 4.78 0.87 -3.78
CA ASN A 69 4.88 1.72 -4.97
C ASN A 69 4.82 0.90 -6.26
N LYS A 70 5.54 -0.23 -6.30
CA LYS A 70 5.53 -1.16 -7.44
C LYS A 70 4.16 -1.83 -7.63
N ASP A 71 3.53 -2.27 -6.54
CA ASP A 71 2.21 -2.90 -6.59
C ASP A 71 1.12 -1.92 -7.03
N SER A 72 1.20 -0.66 -6.58
CA SER A 72 0.30 0.42 -7.03
C SER A 72 0.45 0.70 -8.52
N GLU A 73 1.67 0.82 -9.05
CA GLU A 73 1.91 1.03 -10.48
C GLU A 73 1.35 -0.13 -11.32
N ALA A 74 1.55 -1.37 -10.87
CA ALA A 74 0.98 -2.55 -11.55
C ALA A 74 -0.56 -2.58 -11.49
N LEU A 75 -1.17 -2.06 -10.42
CA LEU A 75 -2.62 -1.88 -10.32
C LEU A 75 -3.12 -0.83 -11.31
N HIS A 76 -2.47 0.33 -11.40
CA HIS A 76 -2.81 1.39 -12.36
C HIS A 76 -2.78 0.87 -13.80
N LEU A 77 -1.69 0.20 -14.20
CA LEU A 77 -1.57 -0.38 -15.55
C LEU A 77 -2.69 -1.39 -15.88
N LYS A 78 -3.07 -2.23 -14.91
CA LYS A 78 -4.17 -3.20 -15.10
C LYS A 78 -5.53 -2.49 -15.24
N LEU A 79 -5.75 -1.41 -14.50
CA LEU A 79 -6.98 -0.62 -14.59
C LEU A 79 -7.05 0.15 -15.91
N ASP A 80 -5.94 0.69 -16.37
CA ASP A 80 -5.84 1.38 -17.66
C ASP A 80 -6.17 0.44 -18.81
N GLU A 81 -5.62 -0.78 -18.82
CA GLU A 81 -5.97 -1.80 -19.82
C GLU A 81 -7.47 -2.13 -19.82
N LEU A 82 -8.08 -2.24 -18.62
CA LEU A 82 -9.53 -2.47 -18.49
C LEU A 82 -10.37 -1.28 -18.97
N LEU A 83 -9.89 -0.04 -18.75
CA LEU A 83 -10.56 1.18 -19.24
C LEU A 83 -10.49 1.26 -20.76
N ILE A 84 -9.33 0.97 -21.35
CA ILE A 84 -9.13 0.96 -22.81
C ILE A 84 -10.00 -0.11 -23.47
N ALA A 85 -10.14 -1.29 -22.85
CA ALA A 85 -10.95 -2.38 -23.39
C ALA A 85 -12.48 -2.16 -23.27
N LEU A 86 -12.93 -1.22 -22.44
CA LEU A 86 -14.35 -1.00 -22.15
C LEU A 86 -14.95 0.09 -23.07
N GLU A 87 -15.85 -0.31 -23.98
CA GLU A 87 -16.58 0.64 -24.82
C GLU A 87 -17.39 1.66 -23.98
N GLY A 88 -17.12 2.95 -24.22
CA GLY A 88 -17.78 4.05 -23.52
C GLY A 88 -17.16 4.43 -22.17
N ALA A 89 -16.01 3.84 -21.80
CA ALA A 89 -15.17 4.36 -20.73
C ALA A 89 -14.61 5.75 -21.10
N ASP A 90 -14.34 6.57 -20.08
CA ASP A 90 -13.77 7.90 -20.27
C ASP A 90 -12.25 7.77 -20.41
N GLU A 91 -11.73 7.88 -21.64
CA GLU A 91 -10.30 7.80 -21.94
C GLU A 91 -9.45 8.77 -21.10
N ARG A 92 -10.04 9.87 -20.62
CA ARG A 92 -9.35 10.84 -19.76
C ARG A 92 -8.99 10.29 -18.37
N LEU A 93 -9.56 9.14 -17.97
CA LEU A 93 -9.24 8.44 -16.73
C LEU A 93 -8.00 7.55 -16.85
N VAL A 94 -7.57 7.23 -18.07
CA VAL A 94 -6.33 6.50 -18.31
C VAL A 94 -5.15 7.38 -17.88
N ASP A 95 -4.18 6.82 -17.15
CA ASP A 95 -3.00 7.54 -16.65
C ASP A 95 -3.33 8.70 -15.69
N ALA A 96 -4.54 8.68 -15.08
CA ALA A 96 -5.03 9.78 -14.26
C ALA A 96 -4.18 10.02 -13.00
N GLU A 97 -3.47 9.02 -12.48
CA GLU A 97 -2.58 9.12 -11.31
C GLU A 97 -1.35 10.00 -11.55
N ARG A 98 -1.05 10.34 -12.81
CA ARG A 98 0.07 11.22 -13.18
C ARG A 98 -0.34 12.67 -13.39
N LEU A 99 -1.64 12.97 -13.27
CA LEU A 99 -2.16 14.32 -13.37
C LEU A 99 -1.80 15.14 -12.12
N ASP A 100 -1.56 16.43 -12.33
CA ASP A 100 -1.49 17.41 -11.24
C ASP A 100 -2.78 17.37 -10.40
N GLU A 101 -2.68 17.63 -9.11
CA GLU A 101 -3.80 17.52 -8.15
C GLU A 101 -5.04 18.32 -8.60
N ASP A 102 -4.84 19.56 -9.08
CA ASP A 102 -5.94 20.40 -9.58
C ASP A 102 -6.68 19.77 -10.78
N LYS A 103 -5.92 19.13 -11.69
CA LYS A 103 -6.48 18.47 -12.88
C LYS A 103 -7.21 17.18 -12.48
N LEU A 104 -6.63 16.43 -11.54
CA LEU A 104 -7.22 15.20 -11.00
C LEU A 104 -8.54 15.50 -10.28
N LEU A 105 -8.59 16.57 -9.47
CA LEU A 105 -9.82 17.06 -8.83
C LEU A 105 -10.87 17.50 -9.85
N ALA A 106 -10.47 18.24 -10.88
CA ALA A 106 -11.38 18.65 -11.96
C ALA A 106 -11.97 17.43 -12.72
N LEU A 107 -11.14 16.42 -12.98
CA LEU A 107 -11.57 15.18 -13.63
C LEU A 107 -12.53 14.38 -12.74
N ALA A 108 -12.23 14.25 -11.44
CA ALA A 108 -13.10 13.60 -10.47
C ALA A 108 -14.47 14.30 -10.38
N ALA A 109 -14.49 15.64 -10.38
CA ALA A 109 -15.72 16.43 -10.42
C ALA A 109 -16.53 16.16 -11.71
N ALA A 110 -15.87 16.12 -12.86
CA ALA A 110 -16.53 15.79 -14.13
C ALA A 110 -17.13 14.37 -14.14
N CYS A 111 -16.39 13.38 -13.61
CA CYS A 111 -16.83 11.99 -13.51
C CYS A 111 -18.08 11.86 -12.62
N THR A 112 -18.05 12.47 -11.43
CA THR A 112 -19.21 12.46 -10.52
C THR A 112 -20.44 13.16 -11.12
N ALA A 113 -20.25 14.25 -11.88
CA ALA A 113 -21.32 14.93 -12.59
C ALA A 113 -21.95 14.04 -13.69
N ARG A 114 -21.13 13.33 -14.47
CA ARG A 114 -21.57 12.36 -15.48
C ARG A 114 -22.37 11.22 -14.84
N ALA A 115 -21.85 10.62 -13.78
CA ALA A 115 -22.51 9.54 -13.04
C ALA A 115 -23.89 9.95 -12.50
N ARG A 116 -24.00 11.17 -11.95
CA ARG A 116 -25.29 11.74 -11.49
C ARG A 116 -26.28 11.89 -12.63
N THR A 117 -25.83 12.38 -13.78
CA THR A 117 -26.69 12.59 -14.97
C THR A 117 -27.20 11.24 -15.52
N GLN A 118 -26.33 10.23 -15.59
CA GLN A 118 -26.69 8.89 -16.04
C GLN A 118 -27.69 8.21 -15.09
N ARG A 119 -27.48 8.33 -13.76
CA ARG A 119 -28.44 7.86 -12.74
C ARG A 119 -29.81 8.52 -12.91
N ARG A 120 -29.86 9.84 -13.13
CA ARG A 120 -31.11 10.58 -13.38
C ARG A 120 -31.82 10.10 -14.65
N LYS A 121 -31.09 9.89 -15.76
CA LYS A 121 -31.66 9.34 -17.01
C LYS A 121 -32.23 7.94 -16.80
N ARG A 122 -31.50 7.04 -16.13
CA ARG A 122 -31.96 5.69 -15.79
C ARG A 122 -33.22 5.71 -14.90
N ALA A 123 -33.25 6.58 -13.89
CA ALA A 123 -34.42 6.73 -13.02
C ALA A 123 -35.67 7.22 -13.78
N ARG A 124 -35.51 8.17 -14.73
CA ARG A 124 -36.61 8.61 -15.59
C ARG A 124 -37.10 7.50 -16.53
N SER A 125 -36.19 6.75 -17.15
CA SER A 125 -36.56 5.63 -18.04
C SER A 125 -37.29 4.48 -17.32
N ARG A 126 -37.01 4.26 -16.03
CA ARG A 126 -37.73 3.29 -15.20
C ARG A 126 -39.13 3.74 -14.76
N ARG A 127 -39.40 5.05 -14.80
CA ARG A 127 -40.69 5.63 -14.40
C ARG A 127 -41.68 5.72 -15.56
N GLN A 128 -41.21 5.50 -16.79
CA GLN A 128 -41.98 5.52 -18.03
C GLN A 128 -42.23 4.10 -18.59
N ARG A 129 -41.70 3.06 -17.94
CA ARG A 129 -42.04 1.64 -18.17
C ARG A 129 -42.93 1.18 -17.03
#